data_AF-A0A8J7GZE6-F1
#
_entry.id   AF-A0A8J7GZE6-F1
#
_cell.length_a   1.000
_cell.length_b   1.000
_cell.length_c   1.000
_cell.angle_alpha   90.00
_cell.angle_beta   90.00
_cell.angle_gamma   90.00
#
_symmetry.space_group_name_H-M   'P 1'
#
loop_
_entity.id
_entity.type
_entity.pdbx_description
1 polymer ?
#
loop_
_entity_poly.entity_id
_entity_poly.type
_entity_poly.pdbx_seq_one_letter_code
_entity_poly.pdbx_strand_id
1 'polypeptide(L)'
;MRRVDLAGPAAYRNGGFAHTTATRNNEGQLWVDTLFMSGLFHVKAGQLLNKSTYCEDVIYQFLLHTQFLSDPVSGLWRHGWHFTEKHHFAGALWGRGNGWAAITAVELLELTRASHSASSRFIEQNFLRQSEALLSAQAENGMWHTLLNDPHSYQELSATAAISYAFLKGYRLGILDSRFADAGVG
;
A
#
# COMPACT_ATOMS: atom_id res chain seq x y z
N MET A 1 7.29 -15.55 -30.74
CA MET A 1 6.42 -14.75 -29.86
C MET A 1 7.33 -13.86 -29.01
N ARG A 2 7.54 -12.60 -29.43
CA ARG A 2 8.47 -11.68 -28.74
C ARG A 2 7.77 -11.10 -27.51
N ARG A 3 8.40 -11.22 -26.33
CA ARG A 3 8.03 -10.45 -25.14
C ARG A 3 8.02 -8.97 -25.54
N VAL A 4 6.92 -8.29 -25.28
CA VAL A 4 6.90 -6.83 -25.26
C VAL A 4 7.72 -6.44 -24.03
N ASP A 5 8.92 -5.91 -24.25
CA ASP A 5 9.69 -5.25 -23.21
C ASP A 5 8.88 -4.04 -22.74
N LEU A 6 8.23 -4.17 -21.57
CA LEU A 6 7.73 -3.03 -20.81
C LEU A 6 8.86 -2.29 -20.08
N ALA A 7 10.12 -2.58 -20.42
CA ALA A 7 11.28 -1.79 -19.99
C ALA A 7 11.33 -0.46 -20.75
N GLY A 8 10.36 0.41 -20.47
CA GLY A 8 10.61 1.84 -20.52
C GLY A 8 11.68 2.22 -19.47
N PRO A 9 12.25 3.43 -19.52
CA PRO A 9 13.36 3.86 -18.66
C PRO A 9 13.07 3.91 -17.14
N ALA A 10 11.91 3.42 -16.69
CA ALA A 10 11.40 3.54 -15.31
C ALA A 10 11.30 2.22 -14.53
N ALA A 11 11.73 1.07 -15.08
CA ALA A 11 11.71 -0.22 -14.38
C ALA A 11 13.10 -0.60 -13.85
N TYR A 12 13.22 -0.94 -12.56
CA TYR A 12 14.49 -1.35 -11.95
C TYR A 12 14.87 -2.81 -12.24
N ARG A 13 16.10 -3.21 -11.85
CA ARG A 13 16.62 -4.61 -11.90
C ARG A 13 15.66 -5.67 -11.32
N ASN A 14 14.77 -5.28 -10.42
CA ASN A 14 13.77 -6.14 -9.78
C ASN A 14 12.34 -5.85 -10.28
N GLY A 15 12.16 -5.22 -11.44
CA GLY A 15 10.85 -4.92 -12.04
C GLY A 15 9.98 -3.90 -11.27
N GLY A 16 10.48 -3.29 -10.19
CA GLY A 16 9.77 -2.27 -9.42
C GLY A 16 9.61 -0.97 -10.18
N PHE A 17 8.45 -0.31 -10.03
CA PHE A 17 8.19 1.01 -10.59
C PHE A 17 9.04 2.08 -9.88
N ALA A 18 9.77 2.87 -10.65
CA ALA A 18 10.48 4.04 -10.12
C ALA A 18 9.50 5.09 -9.60
N HIS A 19 9.83 5.66 -8.43
CA HIS A 19 9.09 6.79 -7.87
C HIS A 19 9.53 8.13 -8.49
N THR A 20 9.36 8.26 -9.80
CA THR A 20 9.69 9.49 -10.52
C THR A 20 8.70 10.59 -10.16
N THR A 21 9.23 11.72 -9.71
CA THR A 21 8.46 12.95 -9.44
C THR A 21 8.73 13.98 -10.53
N ALA A 22 7.96 15.06 -10.58
CA ALA A 22 8.15 16.13 -11.56
C ALA A 22 9.58 16.73 -11.56
N THR A 23 10.28 16.68 -10.42
CA THR A 23 11.59 17.32 -10.25
C THR A 23 12.74 16.34 -10.03
N ARG A 24 12.47 15.05 -9.81
CA ARG A 24 13.49 14.04 -9.45
C ARG A 24 13.10 12.67 -9.97
N ASN A 25 14.06 11.95 -10.54
CA ASN A 25 13.89 10.57 -10.97
C ASN A 25 13.84 9.57 -9.80
N ASN A 26 14.42 9.93 -8.64
CA ASN A 26 14.53 9.06 -7.44
C ASN A 26 15.04 7.65 -7.79
N GLU A 27 16.11 7.60 -8.58
CA GLU A 27 16.69 6.37 -9.08
C GLU A 27 17.14 5.45 -7.93
N GLY A 28 16.76 4.19 -8.02
CA GLY A 28 17.02 3.16 -7.01
C GLY A 28 16.10 3.23 -5.80
N GLN A 29 14.99 3.98 -5.84
CA GLN A 29 14.11 4.14 -4.67
C GLN A 29 12.72 3.54 -4.89
N LEU A 30 12.23 2.82 -3.88
CA LEU A 30 10.83 2.41 -3.72
C LEU A 30 10.16 3.33 -2.70
N TRP A 31 8.94 3.74 -2.99
CA TRP A 31 8.12 4.58 -2.12
C TRP A 31 6.73 3.97 -2.04
N VAL A 32 6.15 3.93 -0.83
CA VAL A 32 4.82 3.34 -0.64
C VAL A 32 3.75 4.05 -1.48
N ASP A 33 3.91 5.35 -1.70
CA ASP A 33 3.05 6.22 -2.50
C ASP A 33 2.89 5.71 -3.94
N THR A 34 3.91 5.03 -4.50
CA THR A 34 3.84 4.45 -5.85
C THR A 34 2.68 3.45 -6.00
N LEU A 35 2.35 2.71 -4.93
CA LEU A 35 1.23 1.76 -4.93
C LEU A 35 -0.11 2.47 -5.14
N PHE A 36 -0.28 3.67 -4.60
CA PHE A 36 -1.51 4.42 -4.75
C PHE A 36 -1.50 5.25 -6.03
N MET A 37 -0.45 6.03 -6.27
CA MET A 37 -0.38 6.97 -7.39
C MET A 37 -0.37 6.27 -8.75
N SER A 38 0.47 5.24 -8.90
CA SER A 38 0.58 4.48 -10.14
C SER A 38 -0.24 3.20 -10.08
N GLY A 39 -0.15 2.45 -8.96
CA GLY A 39 -0.77 1.14 -8.84
C GLY A 39 -2.29 1.18 -8.96
N LEU A 40 -2.96 2.06 -8.21
CA LEU A 40 -4.43 2.12 -8.24
C LEU A 40 -4.96 2.58 -9.62
N PHE A 41 -4.29 3.54 -10.26
CA PHE A 41 -4.64 3.94 -11.62
C PHE A 41 -4.51 2.76 -12.60
N HIS A 42 -3.39 2.01 -12.55
CA HIS A 42 -3.17 0.86 -13.42
C HIS A 42 -4.24 -0.22 -13.23
N VAL A 43 -4.62 -0.50 -11.97
CA VAL A 43 -5.70 -1.42 -11.66
C VAL A 43 -7.02 -0.97 -12.29
N LYS A 44 -7.44 0.28 -12.06
CA LYS A 44 -8.72 0.80 -12.61
C LYS A 44 -8.70 0.86 -14.13
N ALA A 45 -7.58 1.26 -14.74
CA ALA A 45 -7.41 1.24 -16.19
C ALA A 45 -7.48 -0.19 -16.76
N GLY A 46 -6.85 -1.16 -16.10
CA GLY A 46 -6.90 -2.58 -16.47
C GLY A 46 -8.32 -3.12 -16.48
N GLN A 47 -9.13 -2.76 -15.49
CA GLN A 47 -10.55 -3.11 -15.44
C GLN A 47 -11.35 -2.47 -16.59
N LEU A 48 -11.22 -1.15 -16.78
CA LEU A 48 -11.98 -0.41 -17.80
C LEU A 48 -11.62 -0.85 -19.22
N LEU A 49 -10.37 -1.21 -19.46
CA LEU A 49 -9.86 -1.60 -20.78
C LEU A 49 -9.84 -3.11 -21.01
N ASN A 50 -10.30 -3.91 -20.03
CA ASN A 50 -10.22 -5.37 -20.04
C ASN A 50 -8.80 -5.91 -20.32
N LYS A 51 -7.78 -5.32 -19.68
CA LYS A 51 -6.37 -5.73 -19.80
C LYS A 51 -5.87 -6.32 -18.48
N SER A 52 -5.90 -7.64 -18.37
CA SER A 52 -5.50 -8.36 -17.14
C SER A 52 -4.03 -8.13 -16.75
N THR A 53 -3.16 -7.89 -17.73
CA THR A 53 -1.72 -7.64 -17.50
C THR A 53 -1.48 -6.45 -16.58
N TYR A 54 -2.34 -5.43 -16.60
CA TYR A 54 -2.19 -4.26 -15.72
C TYR A 54 -2.46 -4.62 -14.26
N CYS A 55 -3.41 -5.51 -14.01
CA CYS A 55 -3.67 -6.02 -12.66
C CYS A 55 -2.52 -6.90 -12.18
N GLU A 56 -1.96 -7.75 -13.05
CA GLU A 56 -0.81 -8.60 -12.75
C GLU A 56 0.43 -7.77 -12.38
N ASP A 57 0.69 -6.69 -13.13
CA ASP A 57 1.79 -5.77 -12.84
C ASP A 57 1.64 -5.13 -11.45
N VAL A 58 0.43 -4.72 -11.08
CA VAL A 58 0.20 -4.08 -9.78
C VAL A 58 0.24 -5.09 -8.63
N ILE A 59 -0.23 -6.32 -8.84
CA ILE A 59 -0.02 -7.41 -7.88
C ILE A 59 1.48 -7.61 -7.65
N TYR A 60 2.27 -7.68 -8.71
CA TYR A 60 3.72 -7.79 -8.60
C TYR A 60 4.33 -6.60 -7.83
N GLN A 61 3.92 -5.37 -8.14
CA GLN A 61 4.37 -4.19 -7.39
C GLN A 61 3.99 -4.30 -5.92
N PHE A 62 2.77 -4.70 -5.57
CA PHE A 62 2.34 -4.83 -4.17
C PHE A 62 3.20 -5.85 -3.41
N LEU A 63 3.48 -7.01 -4.01
CA LEU A 63 4.36 -8.02 -3.39
C LEU A 63 5.77 -7.49 -3.18
N LEU A 64 6.34 -6.83 -4.18
CA LEU A 64 7.67 -6.22 -4.10
C LEU A 64 7.73 -5.13 -3.03
N HIS A 65 6.76 -4.22 -2.99
CA HIS A 65 6.71 -3.17 -1.98
C HIS A 65 6.50 -3.77 -0.59
N THR A 66 5.70 -4.83 -0.45
CA THR A 66 5.57 -5.55 0.83
C THR A 66 6.92 -6.07 1.29
N GLN A 67 7.69 -6.71 0.41
CA GLN A 67 9.01 -7.25 0.75
C GLN A 67 9.98 -6.20 1.28
N PHE A 68 9.97 -5.00 0.70
CA PHE A 68 10.96 -3.95 1.02
C PHE A 68 10.45 -2.88 1.99
N LEU A 69 9.15 -2.73 2.19
CA LEU A 69 8.58 -1.64 2.99
C LEU A 69 7.77 -2.12 4.18
N SER A 70 7.20 -3.32 4.16
CA SER A 70 6.49 -3.85 5.32
C SER A 70 7.46 -4.14 6.46
N ASP A 71 7.18 -3.59 7.64
CA ASP A 71 7.94 -3.86 8.85
C ASP A 71 7.39 -5.13 9.54
N PRO A 72 8.20 -6.21 9.63
CA PRO A 72 7.75 -7.49 10.18
C PRO A 72 7.58 -7.48 11.71
N VAL A 73 8.04 -6.43 12.39
CA VAL A 73 7.84 -6.27 13.84
C VAL A 73 6.51 -5.58 14.11
N SER A 74 6.30 -4.38 13.58
CA SER A 74 5.12 -3.55 13.90
C SER A 74 3.85 -3.92 13.13
N GLY A 75 3.95 -4.43 11.90
CA GLY A 75 2.79 -4.57 11.01
C GLY A 75 2.58 -3.40 10.07
N LEU A 76 3.26 -2.29 10.33
CA LEU A 76 3.18 -1.06 9.56
C LEU A 76 4.20 -1.05 8.42
N TRP A 77 4.11 -0.03 7.58
CA TRP A 77 4.93 0.15 6.40
C TRP A 77 5.86 1.35 6.56
N ARG A 78 7.12 1.15 6.20
CA ARG A 78 8.13 2.20 6.08
C ARG A 78 7.88 2.98 4.80
N HIS A 79 8.11 4.30 4.84
CA HIS A 79 7.76 5.17 3.72
C HIS A 79 8.53 4.87 2.41
N GLY A 80 9.81 4.52 2.51
CA GLY A 80 10.62 4.23 1.34
C GLY A 80 11.83 3.34 1.61
N TRP A 81 12.44 2.90 0.52
CA TRP A 81 13.62 2.03 0.48
C TRP A 81 14.58 2.48 -0.62
N HIS A 82 15.88 2.46 -0.34
CA HIS A 82 16.93 2.74 -1.32
C HIS A 82 17.71 1.46 -1.64
N PHE A 83 17.72 1.01 -2.90
CA PHE A 83 18.38 -0.23 -3.32
C PHE A 83 19.91 -0.16 -3.29
N THR A 84 20.48 0.97 -3.72
CA THR A 84 21.95 1.15 -3.75
C THR A 84 22.52 1.24 -2.34
N GLU A 85 21.96 2.13 -1.52
CA GLU A 85 22.44 2.36 -0.15
C GLU A 85 21.88 1.36 0.88
N LYS A 86 20.88 0.56 0.50
CA LYS A 86 20.27 -0.52 1.29
C LYS A 86 19.74 -0.09 2.66
N HIS A 87 18.99 1.00 2.71
CA HIS A 87 18.36 1.51 3.92
C HIS A 87 16.96 2.09 3.65
N HIS A 88 16.20 2.33 4.71
CA HIS A 88 14.83 2.85 4.66
C HIS A 88 14.75 4.36 4.94
N PHE A 89 15.78 5.13 4.59
CA PHE A 89 15.91 6.54 4.98
C PHE A 89 15.78 6.71 6.51
N ALA A 90 14.82 7.50 6.98
CA ALA A 90 14.51 7.67 8.40
C ALA A 90 13.74 6.48 9.02
N GLY A 91 13.32 5.49 8.22
CA GLY A 91 12.49 4.38 8.70
C GLY A 91 11.10 4.79 9.16
N ALA A 92 10.61 5.95 8.72
CA ALA A 92 9.37 6.54 9.18
C ALA A 92 8.13 5.66 8.88
N LEU A 93 7.33 5.40 9.91
CA LEU A 93 6.03 4.75 9.84
C LEU A 93 4.94 5.79 9.61
N TRP A 94 5.02 6.43 8.45
CA TRP A 94 4.23 7.60 8.13
C TRP A 94 2.77 7.23 7.85
N GLY A 95 1.83 7.92 8.51
CA GLY A 95 0.40 7.60 8.51
C GLY A 95 -0.22 7.62 7.13
N ARG A 96 0.04 8.68 6.34
CA ARG A 96 -0.50 8.77 4.97
C ARG A 96 0.05 7.69 4.06
N GLY A 97 1.35 7.38 4.16
CA GLY A 97 1.98 6.31 3.39
C GLY A 97 1.38 4.94 3.73
N ASN A 98 1.09 4.69 5.00
CA ASN A 98 0.40 3.47 5.43
C ASN A 98 -1.04 3.42 4.91
N GLY A 99 -1.76 4.55 4.92
CA GLY A 99 -3.07 4.67 4.31
C GLY A 99 -3.06 4.34 2.81
N TRP A 100 -2.04 4.79 2.07
CA TRP A 100 -1.85 4.42 0.66
C TRP A 100 -1.68 2.91 0.44
N ALA A 101 -0.84 2.25 1.26
CA ALA A 101 -0.71 0.79 1.19
C ALA A 101 -2.05 0.08 1.48
N ALA A 102 -2.77 0.52 2.51
CA ALA A 102 -4.04 -0.07 2.92
C ALA A 102 -5.13 0.08 1.84
N ILE A 103 -5.23 1.27 1.23
CA ILE A 103 -6.16 1.52 0.11
C ILE A 103 -5.81 0.62 -1.07
N THR A 104 -4.55 0.58 -1.49
CA THR A 104 -4.16 -0.27 -2.63
C THR A 104 -4.43 -1.75 -2.35
N ALA A 105 -4.18 -2.23 -1.12
CA ALA A 105 -4.46 -3.61 -0.73
C ALA A 105 -5.95 -3.94 -0.85
N VAL A 106 -6.84 -3.14 -0.26
CA VAL A 106 -8.28 -3.42 -0.28
C VAL A 106 -8.87 -3.33 -1.70
N GLU A 107 -8.33 -2.44 -2.54
CA GLU A 107 -8.71 -2.33 -3.95
C GLU A 107 -8.27 -3.56 -4.74
N LEU A 108 -7.04 -4.06 -4.53
CA LEU A 108 -6.58 -5.31 -5.15
C LEU A 108 -7.40 -6.51 -4.68
N LEU A 109 -7.78 -6.57 -3.41
CA LEU A 109 -8.59 -7.65 -2.86
C LEU A 109 -10.00 -7.68 -3.44
N GLU A 110 -10.64 -6.53 -3.64
CA GLU A 110 -11.96 -6.47 -4.30
C GLU A 110 -11.94 -7.16 -5.67
N LEU A 111 -10.81 -7.13 -6.37
CA LEU A 111 -10.65 -7.71 -7.70
C LEU A 111 -10.17 -9.16 -7.68
N THR A 112 -9.25 -9.48 -6.79
CA THR A 112 -8.50 -10.73 -6.86
C THR A 112 -9.02 -11.80 -5.92
N ARG A 113 -9.75 -11.45 -4.85
CA ARG A 113 -10.13 -12.39 -3.79
C ARG A 113 -10.89 -13.62 -4.27
N ALA A 114 -11.78 -13.44 -5.24
CA ALA A 114 -12.58 -14.54 -5.80
C ALA A 114 -11.72 -15.59 -6.54
N SER A 115 -10.51 -15.22 -6.96
CA SER A 115 -9.58 -16.17 -7.59
C SER A 115 -8.99 -17.17 -6.59
N HIS A 116 -8.98 -16.85 -5.29
CA HIS A 116 -8.28 -17.59 -4.24
C HIS A 116 -6.81 -17.92 -4.56
N SER A 117 -6.17 -17.14 -5.44
CA SER A 117 -4.76 -17.32 -5.81
C SER A 117 -3.83 -17.12 -4.62
N ALA A 118 -2.62 -17.69 -4.70
CA ALA A 118 -1.60 -17.51 -3.66
C ALA A 118 -1.29 -16.02 -3.41
N SER A 119 -1.19 -15.23 -4.48
CA SER A 119 -0.98 -13.78 -4.39
C SER A 119 -2.14 -13.08 -3.69
N SER A 120 -3.39 -13.44 -4.01
CA SER A 120 -4.56 -12.85 -3.36
C SER A 120 -4.60 -13.16 -1.85
N ARG A 121 -4.33 -14.42 -1.45
CA ARG A 121 -4.21 -14.79 -0.03
C ARG A 121 -3.07 -14.04 0.66
N PHE A 122 -1.94 -13.85 -0.01
CA PHE A 122 -0.83 -13.08 0.56
C PHE A 122 -1.21 -11.61 0.80
N ILE A 123 -1.85 -10.97 -0.18
CA ILE A 123 -2.33 -9.58 -0.06
C ILE A 123 -3.33 -9.48 1.09
N GLU A 124 -4.23 -10.45 1.21
CA GLU A 124 -5.24 -10.48 2.28
C GLU A 124 -4.59 -10.58 3.65
N GLN A 125 -3.66 -11.52 3.85
CA GLN A 125 -2.96 -11.66 5.12
C GLN A 125 -2.11 -10.43 5.46
N ASN A 126 -1.48 -9.80 4.47
CA ASN A 126 -0.76 -8.56 4.68
C ASN A 126 -1.71 -7.41 5.08
N PHE A 127 -2.85 -7.28 4.41
CA PHE A 127 -3.87 -6.27 4.70
C PHE A 127 -4.47 -6.45 6.10
N LEU A 128 -4.79 -7.69 6.50
CA LEU A 128 -5.27 -8.00 7.84
C LEU A 128 -4.24 -7.62 8.91
N ARG A 129 -2.98 -8.01 8.70
CA ARG A 129 -1.87 -7.68 9.62
C ARG A 129 -1.66 -6.17 9.74
N GLN A 130 -1.68 -5.45 8.61
CA GLN A 130 -1.55 -3.99 8.62
C GLN A 130 -2.75 -3.34 9.31
N SER A 131 -3.96 -3.85 9.09
CA SER A 131 -5.18 -3.30 9.68
C SER A 131 -5.16 -3.40 11.20
N GLU A 132 -4.75 -4.54 11.77
CA GLU A 132 -4.61 -4.68 13.24
C GLU A 132 -3.57 -3.70 13.82
N ALA A 133 -2.45 -3.50 13.11
CA ALA A 133 -1.43 -2.54 13.53
C ALA A 133 -1.94 -1.09 13.46
N LEU A 134 -2.71 -0.75 12.43
CA LEU A 134 -3.35 0.55 12.30
C LEU A 134 -4.40 0.76 13.37
N LEU A 135 -5.26 -0.23 13.64
CA LEU A 135 -6.27 -0.16 14.70
C LEU A 135 -5.62 0.09 16.07
N SER A 136 -4.50 -0.59 16.35
CA SER A 136 -3.73 -0.41 17.58
C SER A 136 -3.07 0.97 17.70
N ALA A 137 -2.87 1.67 16.59
CA ALA A 137 -2.26 3.00 16.52
C ALA A 137 -3.29 4.15 16.50
N GLN A 138 -4.59 3.85 16.59
CA GLN A 138 -5.63 4.87 16.61
C GLN A 138 -5.60 5.64 17.93
N ALA A 139 -5.69 6.97 17.86
CA ALA A 139 -5.82 7.82 19.02
C ALA A 139 -7.24 7.76 19.61
N GLU A 140 -7.41 8.19 20.86
CA GLU A 140 -8.69 8.12 21.59
C GLU A 140 -9.84 8.85 20.89
N ASN A 141 -9.54 9.88 20.10
CA ASN A 141 -10.53 10.66 19.34
C ASN A 141 -10.78 10.11 17.92
N GLY A 142 -10.35 8.89 17.62
CA GLY A 142 -10.55 8.21 16.35
C GLY A 142 -9.56 8.59 15.25
N MET A 143 -8.65 9.55 15.49
CA MET A 143 -7.66 9.99 14.50
C MET A 143 -6.37 9.17 14.52
N TRP A 144 -5.57 9.32 13.46
CA TRP A 144 -4.21 8.80 13.40
C TRP A 144 -3.17 9.91 13.36
N HIS A 145 -2.06 9.64 14.06
CA HIS A 145 -0.87 10.49 14.07
C HIS A 145 -0.09 10.41 12.75
N THR A 146 0.57 11.51 12.36
CA THR A 146 1.38 11.55 11.12
C THR A 146 2.52 10.54 11.18
N LEU A 147 3.11 10.30 12.36
CA LEU A 147 3.97 9.15 12.63
C LEU A 147 3.19 8.20 13.54
N LEU A 148 2.84 7.04 13.02
CA LEU A 148 1.92 6.10 13.68
C LEU A 148 2.44 5.55 15.01
N ASN A 149 3.75 5.59 15.22
CA ASN A 149 4.42 5.12 16.42
C ASN A 149 4.85 6.27 17.37
N ASP A 150 4.45 7.51 17.09
CA ASP A 150 4.79 8.67 17.90
C ASP A 150 3.51 9.47 18.26
N PRO A 151 3.01 9.32 19.51
CA PRO A 151 1.81 10.04 19.96
C PRO A 151 2.04 11.54 20.14
N HIS A 152 3.29 12.02 20.12
CA HIS A 152 3.60 13.45 20.16
C HIS A 152 3.58 14.11 18.78
N SER A 153 3.60 13.31 17.70
CA SER A 153 3.45 13.85 16.36
C SER A 153 2.01 14.35 16.16
N TYR A 154 1.78 15.29 15.25
CA TYR A 154 0.43 15.83 15.05
C TYR A 154 -0.52 14.78 14.45
N GLN A 155 -1.81 14.87 14.78
CA GLN A 155 -2.85 14.04 14.18
C GLN A 155 -3.18 14.53 12.77
N GLU A 156 -3.19 13.62 11.81
CA GLU A 156 -3.24 13.94 10.39
C GLU A 156 -4.57 13.50 9.76
N LEU A 157 -5.31 14.46 9.23
CA LEU A 157 -6.61 14.20 8.61
C LEU A 157 -6.52 13.31 7.35
N SER A 158 -5.51 13.52 6.50
CA SER A 158 -5.34 12.71 5.29
C SER A 158 -5.00 11.25 5.60
N ALA A 159 -4.15 11.00 6.61
CA ALA A 159 -3.89 9.65 7.08
C ALA A 159 -5.17 9.01 7.62
N THR A 160 -5.89 9.73 8.49
CA THR A 160 -7.15 9.28 9.10
C THR A 160 -8.18 8.91 8.04
N ALA A 161 -8.40 9.77 7.04
CA ALA A 161 -9.34 9.50 5.96
C ALA A 161 -8.95 8.29 5.10
N ALA A 162 -7.66 8.14 4.79
CA ALA A 162 -7.18 7.02 3.99
C ALA A 162 -7.32 5.67 4.71
N ILE A 163 -6.96 5.63 6.00
CA ILE A 163 -7.11 4.43 6.85
C ILE A 163 -8.59 4.09 7.02
N SER A 164 -9.41 5.10 7.33
CA SER A 164 -10.87 4.93 7.49
C SER A 164 -11.53 4.38 6.24
N TYR A 165 -11.15 4.88 5.05
CA TYR A 165 -11.62 4.33 3.78
C TYR A 165 -11.30 2.83 3.65
N ALA A 166 -10.04 2.46 3.93
CA ALA A 166 -9.60 1.08 3.80
C ALA A 166 -10.34 0.16 4.77
N PHE A 167 -10.57 0.62 6.01
CA PHE A 167 -11.31 -0.12 7.04
C PHE A 167 -12.77 -0.31 6.66
N LEU A 168 -13.47 0.77 6.33
CA LEU A 168 -14.89 0.72 5.94
C LEU A 168 -15.11 -0.12 4.69
N LYS A 169 -14.21 -0.01 3.71
CA LYS A 169 -14.27 -0.85 2.51
C LYS A 169 -13.94 -2.32 2.82
N GLY A 170 -12.95 -2.59 3.66
CA GLY A 170 -12.61 -3.94 4.11
C GLY A 170 -13.78 -4.62 4.84
N TYR A 171 -14.47 -3.88 5.70
CA TYR A 171 -15.69 -4.34 6.35
C TYR A 171 -16.83 -4.60 5.35
N ARG A 172 -17.09 -3.66 4.43
CA ARG A 172 -18.12 -3.82 3.37
C ARG A 172 -17.87 -5.07 2.51
N LEU A 173 -16.61 -5.41 2.27
CA LEU A 173 -16.23 -6.61 1.52
C LEU A 173 -16.33 -7.88 2.39
N GLY A 174 -16.44 -7.78 3.70
CA GLY A 174 -16.43 -8.93 4.62
C GLY A 174 -15.03 -9.50 4.87
N ILE A 175 -13.99 -8.68 4.68
CA ILE A 175 -12.59 -9.03 4.97
C ILE A 175 -12.25 -8.66 6.42
N LEU A 176 -12.78 -7.52 6.89
CA LEU A 176 -12.60 -7.03 8.26
C LEU A 176 -13.90 -7.19 9.06
N ASP A 177 -13.76 -7.36 10.38
CA ASP A 177 -14.89 -7.40 11.31
C ASP A 177 -15.40 -5.98 11.68
N SER A 178 -16.44 -5.90 12.51
CA SER A 178 -17.09 -4.62 12.85
C SER A 178 -16.18 -3.66 13.63
N ARG A 179 -15.14 -4.13 14.35
CA ARG A 179 -14.23 -3.25 15.10
C ARG A 179 -13.56 -2.23 14.20
N PHE A 180 -13.21 -2.66 12.99
CA PHE A 180 -12.59 -1.80 11.99
C PHE A 180 -13.59 -0.80 11.40
N ALA A 181 -14.84 -1.22 11.25
CA ALA A 181 -15.89 -0.31 10.80
C ALA A 181 -16.12 0.81 11.82
N ASP A 182 -16.25 0.46 13.10
CA ASP A 182 -16.42 1.41 14.20
C ASP A 182 -15.22 2.37 14.28
N ALA A 183 -13.99 1.82 14.21
CA ALA A 183 -12.77 2.63 14.15
C ALA A 183 -12.73 3.58 12.93
N GLY A 184 -13.32 3.19 11.80
CA GLY A 184 -13.32 3.99 10.57
C GLY A 184 -14.33 5.14 10.56
N VAL A 185 -15.32 5.18 11.46
CA VAL A 185 -16.27 6.31 11.57
C VAL A 185 -15.91 7.31 12.67
N GLY A 186 -15.13 6.90 13.67
CA GLY A 186 -14.71 7.73 14.80
C GLY A 186 -15.68 7.70 15.97
#